data_AF-A0A3R6APD2-F1
#
_entry.id   AF-A0A3R6APD2-F1
#
_cell.length_a   1.000
_cell.length_b   1.000
_cell.length_c   1.000
_cell.angle_alpha   90.00
_cell.angle_beta   90.00
_cell.angle_gamma   90.00
#
_symmetry.space_group_name_H-M   'P 1'
#
loop_
_entity.id
_entity.type
_entity.pdbx_description
1 polymer ?
#
loop_
_entity_poly.entity_id
_entity_poly.type
_entity_poly.pdbx_seq_one_letter_code
_entity_poly.pdbx_strand_id
1 'polypeptide(L)' 'MPNDAATWKEFWEDETGRKFGMCSCKDCTSRAEVGAHVQKSDSTDHKWYIVPLCKADNNKASLEHFEVKAADLVPVNE' A
#
# COMPACT_ATOMS: atom_id res chain seq x y z
N MET A 1 6.24 14.27 6.39
CA MET A 1 5.80 13.15 5.55
C MET A 1 5.96 13.50 4.08
N PRO A 2 6.33 12.54 3.22
CA PRO A 2 6.30 12.73 1.77
C PRO A 2 4.87 13.04 1.27
N ASN A 3 4.72 14.02 0.38
CA ASN A 3 3.41 14.48 -0.09
C ASN A 3 3.00 13.93 -1.48
N ASP A 4 3.86 13.14 -2.14
CA ASP A 4 3.66 12.72 -3.54
C ASP A 4 3.66 11.18 -3.72
N ALA A 5 2.87 10.68 -4.67
CA ALA A 5 2.79 9.24 -4.97
C ALA A 5 4.14 8.62 -5.40
N ALA A 6 5.00 9.40 -6.06
CA ALA A 6 6.36 8.99 -6.39
C ALA A 6 7.20 8.78 -5.12
N THR A 7 7.03 9.64 -4.13
CA THR A 7 7.79 9.56 -2.87
C THR A 7 7.34 8.41 -1.97
N TRP A 8 6.06 8.02 -2.00
CA TRP A 8 5.59 6.85 -1.24
C TRP A 8 6.01 5.53 -1.86
N LYS A 9 6.16 5.49 -3.19
CA LYS A 9 6.76 4.36 -3.88
C LYS A 9 8.21 4.18 -3.41
N GLU A 10 9.02 5.25 -3.47
CA GLU A 10 10.43 5.21 -3.05
C GLU A 10 10.56 4.82 -1.58
N PHE A 11 9.76 5.43 -0.69
CA PHE A 11 9.69 5.06 0.73
C PHE A 11 9.46 3.56 0.94
N TRP A 12 8.48 2.98 0.25
CA TRP A 12 8.20 1.55 0.38
C TRP A 12 9.35 0.68 -0.15
N GLU A 13 9.97 1.06 -1.27
CA GLU A 13 11.12 0.32 -1.81
C GLU A 13 12.32 0.37 -0.85
N ASP A 14 12.59 1.52 -0.24
CA ASP A 14 13.70 1.71 0.70
C ASP A 14 13.49 0.93 2.00
N GLU A 15 12.29 1.00 2.59
CA GLU A 15 11.98 0.29 3.84
C GLU A 15 11.97 -1.24 3.67
N THR A 16 11.54 -1.74 2.50
CA THR A 16 11.46 -3.18 2.25
C THR A 16 12.71 -3.76 1.60
N GLY A 17 13.57 -2.92 1.00
CA GLY A 17 14.65 -3.34 0.11
C GLY A 17 14.17 -4.04 -1.17
N ARG A 18 12.88 -3.97 -1.50
CA ARG A 18 12.24 -4.63 -2.65
C ARG A 18 11.89 -3.59 -3.72
N LYS A 19 11.75 -4.04 -4.97
CA LYS A 19 11.25 -3.18 -6.06
C LYS A 19 9.75 -3.29 -6.23
N PHE A 20 9.12 -2.17 -6.60
CA PHE A 20 7.70 -2.11 -6.95
C PHE A 20 7.39 -3.04 -8.11
N GLY A 21 6.62 -4.09 -7.82
CA GLY A 21 6.31 -5.15 -8.76
C GLY A 21 4.84 -5.18 -9.13
N MET A 22 4.16 -6.22 -8.65
CA MET A 22 2.72 -6.41 -8.84
C MET A 22 1.93 -5.69 -7.75
N CYS A 23 0.66 -5.43 -8.03
CA CYS A 23 -0.30 -4.97 -7.03
C CYS A 23 -0.34 -5.94 -5.84
N SER A 24 -0.29 -5.40 -4.63
CA SER A 24 -0.37 -6.19 -3.40
C SER A 24 -1.79 -6.66 -3.06
N CYS A 25 -2.82 -6.13 -3.75
CA CYS A 25 -4.17 -6.68 -3.70
C CYS A 25 -4.15 -8.12 -4.26
N LYS A 26 -4.50 -9.09 -3.42
CA LYS A 26 -4.37 -10.53 -3.72
C LYS A 26 -5.09 -10.98 -5.00
N ASP A 27 -6.23 -10.38 -5.30
CA ASP A 27 -7.06 -10.71 -6.46
C ASP A 27 -6.71 -9.87 -7.71
N CYS A 28 -5.64 -9.08 -7.64
CA CYS A 28 -5.17 -8.24 -8.74
C CYS A 28 -3.87 -8.75 -9.34
N THR A 29 -3.80 -8.75 -10.67
CA THR A 29 -2.59 -9.14 -11.43
C THR A 29 -1.93 -7.96 -12.16
N SER A 30 -2.46 -6.75 -11.97
CA SER A 30 -1.92 -5.51 -12.53
C SER A 30 -0.60 -5.13 -11.85
N ARG A 31 0.22 -4.33 -12.53
CA ARG A 31 1.42 -3.74 -11.93
C ARG A 31 1.05 -2.67 -10.91
N ALA A 32 1.83 -2.61 -9.83
CA ALA A 32 1.69 -1.52 -8.89
C ALA A 32 2.25 -0.22 -9.49
N GLU A 33 1.53 0.88 -9.28
CA GLU A 33 1.86 2.21 -9.81
C GLU A 33 2.04 3.25 -8.71
N VAL A 34 1.40 3.05 -7.55
CA VAL A 34 1.35 4.01 -6.45
C VAL A 34 1.59 3.34 -5.10
N GLY A 35 2.25 4.04 -4.18
CA GLY A 35 2.24 3.70 -2.76
C GLY A 35 0.94 4.16 -2.12
N ALA A 36 0.04 3.22 -1.84
CA ALA A 36 -1.29 3.50 -1.31
C ALA A 36 -1.29 3.51 0.22
N HIS A 37 -2.02 4.46 0.80
CA HIS A 37 -2.25 4.50 2.25
C HIS A 37 -3.44 3.63 2.61
N VAL A 38 -3.21 2.64 3.47
CA VAL A 38 -4.25 1.69 3.90
C VAL A 38 -4.27 1.57 5.41
N GLN A 39 -5.43 1.22 5.95
CA GLN A 39 -5.60 0.81 7.34
C GLN A 39 -6.05 -0.63 7.38
N LYS A 40 -5.64 -1.35 8.43
CA LYS A 40 -6.14 -2.69 8.70
C LYS A 40 -7.59 -2.59 9.18
N SER A 41 -8.50 -3.25 8.48
CA SER A 41 -9.93 -3.23 8.84
C SER A 41 -10.26 -3.98 10.12
N ASP A 42 -9.41 -4.92 10.50
CA ASP A 42 -9.53 -5.79 11.69
C ASP A 42 -8.74 -5.27 12.89
N SER A 43 -8.20 -4.05 12.83
CA SER A 43 -7.33 -3.47 13.85
C SER A 43 -7.90 -2.18 14.42
N THR A 44 -7.71 -1.98 15.72
CA THR A 44 -8.01 -0.71 16.42
C THR A 44 -6.76 0.17 16.59
N ASP A 45 -5.63 -0.20 15.98
CA ASP A 45 -4.39 0.57 16.07
C ASP A 45 -4.47 1.90 15.30
N HIS A 46 -5.44 2.04 14.38
CA HIS A 46 -5.63 3.20 13.51
C HIS A 46 -4.35 3.63 12.76
N LYS A 47 -3.41 2.69 12.58
CA LYS A 47 -2.14 2.97 11.92
C LYS A 47 -2.31 2.97 10.41
N TRP A 48 -1.60 3.89 9.77
CA TRP A 48 -1.46 3.92 8.33
C TRP A 48 -0.29 3.07 7.89
N TYR A 49 -0.51 2.36 6.79
CA TYR A 49 0.50 1.55 6.13
C TYR A 49 0.59 1.95 4.67
N ILE A 50 1.79 1.85 4.09
CA ILE A 50 2.01 1.96 2.66
C ILE A 50 2.05 0.57 2.06
N VAL A 51 1.30 0.38 0.98
CA VAL A 51 1.31 -0.85 0.17
C VAL A 51 1.39 -0.52 -1.32
N PRO A 52 2.08 -1.35 -2.13
CA PRO A 52 2.09 -1.21 -3.59
C PRO A 52 0.73 -1.55 -4.19
N LEU A 53 0.04 -0.58 -4.80
CA LEU A 53 -1.22 -0.84 -5.52
C LEU A 53 -1.19 -0.31 -6.95
N CYS A 54 -2.01 -0.91 -7.81
CA CYS A 54 -2.38 -0.29 -9.07
C CYS A 54 -3.35 0.87 -8.82
N LYS A 55 -3.50 1.79 -9.78
CA LYS A 55 -4.43 2.92 -9.61
C LYS A 55 -5.88 2.49 -9.45
N ALA A 56 -6.29 1.36 -10.03
CA ALA A 56 -7.66 0.87 -9.92
C ALA A 56 -7.98 0.43 -8.48
N ASP A 57 -7.12 -0.39 -7.87
CA ASP A 57 -7.31 -0.84 -6.49
C ASP A 57 -7.17 0.31 -5.48
N ASN A 58 -6.27 1.27 -5.75
CA ASN A 58 -6.12 2.46 -4.91
C ASN A 58 -7.34 3.42 -4.99
N ASN A 59 -8.15 3.34 -6.04
CA ASN A 59 -9.37 4.16 -6.19
C ASN A 59 -10.65 3.44 -5.70
N LYS A 60 -10.51 2.26 -5.07
CA LYS A 60 -11.65 1.58 -4.45
C LYS A 60 -12.27 2.43 -3.35
N ALA A 61 -13.58 2.28 -3.15
CA ALA A 61 -14.28 2.98 -2.08
C ALA A 61 -13.72 2.54 -0.71
N SER A 62 -13.71 3.44 0.28
CA SER A 62 -13.21 3.14 1.63
C SER A 62 -13.96 2.02 2.36
N LEU A 63 -15.15 1.66 1.88
CA LEU A 63 -15.95 0.54 2.38
C LEU A 63 -15.58 -0.81 1.72
N GLU A 64 -14.78 -0.82 0.66
CA GLU A 64 -14.29 -2.03 0.03
C GLU A 64 -13.02 -2.50 0.73
N HIS A 65 -13.08 -3.71 1.30
CA HIS A 65 -11.93 -4.38 1.88
C HIS A 65 -11.25 -5.27 0.84
N PHE A 66 -9.92 -5.35 0.92
CA PHE A 66 -9.12 -6.26 0.10
C PHE A 66 -8.01 -6.88 0.94
N GLU A 67 -7.56 -8.06 0.52
CA GLU A 67 -6.48 -8.77 1.18
C GLU A 67 -5.13 -8.34 0.62
N VAL A 68 -4.19 -8.04 1.53
CA VAL A 68 -2.78 -7.79 1.23
C VAL A 68 -1.89 -8.72 2.05
N LYS A 69 -0.71 -9.05 1.53
CA LYS A 69 0.28 -9.83 2.29
C LYS A 69 0.85 -8.97 3.41
N ALA A 70 1.00 -9.54 4.60
CA ALA A 70 1.61 -8.84 5.73
C ALA A 70 3.03 -8.30 5.43
N ALA A 71 3.80 -9.01 4.60
CA ALA A 71 5.13 -8.60 4.16
C ALA A 71 5.15 -7.37 3.23
N ASP A 72 3.99 -6.94 2.73
CA ASP A 72 3.87 -5.73 1.90
C ASP A 72 3.40 -4.51 2.71
N LEU A 73 2.96 -4.69 3.97
CA LEU A 73 2.51 -3.61 4.85
C LEU A 73 3.70 -2.92 5.50
N VAL A 74 4.03 -1.70 5.06
CA VAL A 74 5.05 -0.86 5.69
C VAL A 74 4.37 0.19 6.56
N PRO A 75 4.57 0.22 7.89
CA PRO A 75 3.97 1.23 8.74
C PRO A 75 4.53 2.62 8.44
N VAL A 76 3.66 3.62 8.40
CA VAL A 76 4.10 5.02 8.35
C VAL A 76 4.39 5.46 9.79
N ASN A 77 5.65 5.66 10.13
CA ASN A 77 6.03 6.25 11.42
C ASN A 77 5.96 7.78 11.31
N GLU A 78 5.19 8.40 12.21
CA GLU A 78 5.16 9.85 12.44
C GLU A 78 6.33 10.33 13.31
#